data_AF-A0A397E5E6-F1
#
_entry.id   AF-A0A397E5E6-F1
#
_cell.length_a   1.000
_cell.length_b   1.000
_cell.length_c   1.000
_cell.angle_alpha   90.00
_cell.angle_beta   90.00
_cell.angle_gamma   90.00
#
_symmetry.space_group_name_H-M   'P 1'
#
loop_
_entity.id
_entity.type
_entity.pdbx_description
1 polymer ?
#
loop_
_entity_poly.entity_id
_entity_poly.type
_entity_poly.pdbx_seq_one_letter_code
_entity_poly.pdbx_strand_id
1 'polypeptide(L)'
;MLSHFGRILRQKEASISMGAPEEATKKKPTSGHISEQLEEDISTFPHMEVSHLYFLLQVATTSHAALADAEVAAAKTKLLGLIAEHHMAPFYERVAAEFHWPVDTALLATMKYFYPPQQTQHNEDELTKLDGQLADAEANLGDIEVLEAHLGRARLYSLIGDKDKVLEAFHTALAKPTSVNQKIIIQLHIIRVGLFFSDLPLVETHIKKARVLIDEGGDWDRRNRLKVYEGCYLLMARDFKKASSLFQDSVATFTSTELMSYPTMIFYAVITSVLSTSRVELKKKVNIYINIFITF
;
A
#
# COMPACT_ATOMS: atom_id res chain seq x y z
N MET A 1 46.44 15.55 42.67
CA MET A 1 45.22 15.16 41.93
C MET A 1 45.45 13.98 40.97
N LEU A 2 46.04 12.87 41.42
CA LEU A 2 46.08 11.60 40.67
C LEU A 2 45.87 10.36 41.58
N SER A 3 45.96 10.50 42.91
CA SER A 3 45.70 9.41 43.87
C SER A 3 44.24 9.26 44.30
N HIS A 4 43.38 10.25 44.02
CA HIS A 4 41.95 10.21 44.39
C HIS A 4 41.09 9.55 43.31
N PHE A 5 41.46 9.68 42.03
CA PHE A 5 40.75 9.06 40.91
C PHE A 5 40.92 7.52 40.86
N GLY A 6 42.07 6.99 41.29
CA GLY A 6 42.34 5.55 41.29
C GLY A 6 41.62 4.74 42.39
N ARG A 7 41.01 5.40 43.40
CA ARG A 7 40.17 4.73 44.41
C ARG A 7 38.70 4.62 43.99
N ILE A 8 38.19 5.59 43.23
CA ILE A 8 36.80 5.60 42.76
C ILE A 8 36.57 4.54 41.68
N LEU A 9 37.55 4.31 40.80
CA LEU A 9 37.47 3.24 39.79
C LEU A 9 37.50 1.83 40.41
N ARG A 10 38.34 1.62 41.44
CA ARG A 10 38.40 0.32 42.15
C ARG A 10 37.19 0.01 43.03
N GLN A 11 36.45 1.03 43.51
CA GLN A 11 35.18 0.81 44.20
C GLN A 11 34.02 0.53 43.24
N LYS A 12 34.08 1.05 41.99
CA LYS A 12 33.07 0.76 40.97
C LYS A 12 33.21 -0.65 40.38
N GLU A 13 34.44 -1.16 40.24
CA GLU A 13 34.69 -2.52 39.70
C GLU A 13 34.35 -3.64 40.70
N ALA A 14 34.34 -3.36 42.01
CA ALA A 14 34.03 -4.36 43.05
C ALA A 14 32.53 -4.57 43.32
N SER A 15 31.63 -3.83 42.65
CA SER A 15 30.17 -3.98 42.79
C SER A 15 29.49 -4.67 41.60
N ILE A 16 30.27 -5.16 40.64
CA ILE A 16 29.78 -5.92 39.49
C ILE A 16 30.15 -7.39 39.70
N SER A 17 29.41 -8.07 40.59
CA SER A 17 29.41 -9.53 40.67
C SER A 17 28.12 -10.04 41.30
N MET A 18 27.43 -10.86 40.52
CA MET A 18 26.30 -11.74 40.86
C MET A 18 24.92 -11.09 41.05
N GLY A 19 24.23 -10.92 39.91
CA GLY A 19 22.77 -11.02 39.82
C GLY A 19 22.44 -11.90 38.62
N ALA A 20 21.71 -12.99 38.83
CA ALA A 20 21.22 -13.87 37.77
C ALA A 20 20.43 -13.06 36.72
N PRO A 21 20.41 -13.46 35.43
CA PRO A 21 19.64 -12.74 34.43
C PRO A 21 18.16 -12.89 34.75
N GLU A 22 17.57 -11.81 35.28
CA GLU A 22 16.12 -11.63 35.32
C GLU A 22 15.61 -11.74 33.87
N GLU A 23 14.85 -12.79 33.61
CA GLU A 23 14.07 -12.95 32.38
C GLU A 23 13.28 -11.65 32.16
N ALA A 24 13.71 -10.89 31.16
CA ALA A 24 12.94 -9.76 30.66
C ALA A 24 11.60 -10.31 30.17
N THR A 25 10.59 -10.26 31.03
CA THR A 25 9.20 -10.49 30.65
C THR A 25 8.89 -9.54 29.51
N LYS A 26 8.89 -10.08 28.27
CA LYS A 26 8.39 -9.41 27.08
C LYS A 26 6.97 -8.95 27.41
N LYS A 27 6.79 -7.67 27.73
CA LYS A 27 5.48 -7.04 27.71
C LYS A 27 4.91 -7.30 26.32
N LYS A 28 3.86 -8.13 26.25
CA LYS A 28 3.04 -8.26 25.04
C LYS A 28 2.66 -6.84 24.59
N PRO A 29 2.73 -6.52 23.29
CA PRO A 29 2.29 -5.23 22.81
C PRO A 29 0.81 -5.10 23.20
N THR A 30 0.48 -4.03 23.91
CA THR A 30 -0.92 -3.64 24.16
C THR A 30 -1.62 -3.52 22.80
N SER A 31 -2.77 -4.16 22.67
CA SER A 31 -3.57 -4.33 21.44
C SER A 31 -3.79 -3.06 20.60
N GLY A 32 -3.72 -1.87 21.21
CA GLY A 32 -3.79 -0.60 20.47
C GLY A 32 -2.60 -0.33 19.52
N HIS A 33 -1.38 -0.78 19.85
CA HIS A 33 -0.20 -0.52 19.01
C HIS A 33 -0.14 -1.42 17.76
N ILE A 34 -0.75 -2.60 17.82
CA ILE A 34 -0.76 -3.56 16.71
C ILE A 34 -1.74 -3.11 15.62
N SER A 35 -2.92 -2.59 16.01
CA SER A 35 -3.92 -2.07 15.05
C SER A 35 -3.39 -0.88 14.24
N GLU A 36 -2.73 0.10 14.87
CA GLU A 36 -2.23 1.29 14.13
C GLU A 36 -1.10 0.95 13.15
N GLN A 37 -0.15 0.10 13.56
CA GLN A 37 0.93 -0.36 12.68
C GLN A 37 0.40 -1.19 11.52
N LEU A 38 -0.56 -2.08 11.78
CA LEU A 38 -1.20 -2.89 10.75
C LEU A 38 -2.01 -2.01 9.78
N GLU A 39 -2.67 -0.95 10.28
CA GLU A 39 -3.37 0.04 9.46
C GLU A 39 -2.42 0.81 8.52
N GLU A 40 -1.26 1.24 9.02
CA GLU A 40 -0.21 1.87 8.20
C GLU A 40 0.37 0.89 7.16
N ASP A 41 0.64 -0.34 7.57
CA ASP A 41 1.19 -1.38 6.70
C ASP A 41 0.22 -1.78 5.57
N ILE A 42 -1.07 -1.93 5.88
CA ILE A 42 -2.13 -2.19 4.88
C ILE A 42 -2.22 -1.01 3.92
N SER A 43 -2.06 0.22 4.42
CA SER A 43 -2.13 1.40 3.57
C SER A 43 -1.02 1.51 2.53
N THR A 44 0.03 0.69 2.60
CA THR A 44 1.20 0.78 1.69
C THR A 44 1.08 -0.09 0.43
N PHE A 45 0.25 -1.13 0.44
CA PHE A 45 0.13 -2.09 -0.66
C PHE A 45 -1.23 -2.00 -1.37
N PRO A 46 -1.39 -2.39 -2.65
CA PRO A 46 -0.35 -2.84 -3.58
C PRO A 46 0.56 -1.70 -4.06
N HIS A 47 1.78 -2.05 -4.49
CA HIS A 47 2.72 -1.09 -5.07
C HIS A 47 2.24 -0.60 -6.43
N MET A 48 1.73 0.63 -6.49
CA MET A 48 1.15 1.21 -7.69
C MET A 48 2.13 1.33 -8.86
N GLU A 49 3.44 1.40 -8.59
CA GLU A 49 4.47 1.42 -9.62
C GLU A 49 4.45 0.17 -10.52
N VAL A 50 4.14 -0.99 -9.96
CA VAL A 50 4.01 -2.24 -10.71
C VAL A 50 2.87 -2.13 -11.73
N SER A 51 1.73 -1.55 -11.33
CA SER A 51 0.59 -1.30 -12.23
C SER A 51 0.94 -0.28 -13.32
N HIS A 52 1.68 0.78 -12.99
CA HIS A 52 2.12 1.78 -13.98
C HIS A 52 3.05 1.16 -15.03
N LEU A 53 4.03 0.36 -14.62
CA LEU A 53 4.95 -0.33 -15.55
C LEU A 53 4.20 -1.34 -16.42
N TYR A 54 3.29 -2.10 -15.83
CA TYR A 54 2.42 -3.01 -16.57
C TYR A 54 1.58 -2.27 -17.62
N PHE A 55 0.97 -1.14 -17.26
CA PHE A 55 0.20 -0.32 -18.21
C PHE A 55 1.09 0.25 -19.34
N LEU A 56 2.31 0.69 -19.05
CA LEU A 56 3.23 1.18 -20.09
C LEU A 56 3.55 0.09 -21.12
N LEU A 57 3.71 -1.16 -20.67
CA LEU A 57 3.91 -2.29 -21.56
C LEU A 57 2.66 -2.61 -22.39
N GLN A 58 1.46 -2.54 -21.80
CA GLN A 58 0.21 -2.69 -22.56
C GLN A 58 0.09 -1.61 -23.65
N VAL A 59 0.37 -0.35 -23.31
CA VAL A 59 0.35 0.75 -24.28
C VAL A 59 1.36 0.50 -25.40
N ALA A 60 2.56 0.01 -25.09
CA ALA A 60 3.58 -0.31 -26.08
C ALA A 60 3.14 -1.37 -27.10
N THR A 61 2.19 -2.26 -26.75
CA THR A 61 1.62 -3.22 -27.72
C THR A 61 0.62 -2.58 -28.71
N THR A 62 0.16 -1.35 -28.43
CA THR A 62 -0.82 -0.65 -29.27
C THR A 62 -0.11 0.09 -30.42
N SER A 63 -0.69 0.04 -31.62
CA SER A 63 -0.10 0.63 -32.85
C SER A 63 0.14 2.15 -32.82
N HIS A 64 -0.40 2.86 -31.82
CA HIS A 64 -0.25 4.31 -31.65
C HIS A 64 0.77 4.69 -30.56
N ALA A 65 1.51 3.73 -30.02
CA ALA A 65 2.50 3.99 -28.98
C ALA A 65 3.64 4.86 -29.51
N ALA A 66 3.84 6.04 -28.91
CA ALA A 66 5.00 6.90 -29.13
C ALA A 66 6.12 6.61 -28.10
N LEU A 67 6.29 5.34 -27.72
CA LEU A 67 7.30 4.91 -26.75
C LEU A 67 8.52 4.36 -27.48
N ALA A 68 9.71 4.74 -27.02
CA ALA A 68 10.94 4.19 -27.59
C ALA A 68 11.17 2.75 -27.13
N ASP A 69 11.71 1.90 -28.00
CA ASP A 69 12.00 0.48 -27.66
C ASP A 69 12.87 0.34 -26.41
N ALA A 70 13.78 1.30 -26.18
CA ALA A 70 14.62 1.35 -24.99
C ALA A 70 13.82 1.56 -23.69
N GLU A 71 12.75 2.38 -23.74
CA GLU A 71 11.88 2.64 -22.59
C GLU A 71 11.04 1.41 -22.25
N VAL A 72 10.56 0.70 -23.28
CA VAL A 72 9.80 -0.55 -23.13
C VAL A 72 10.68 -1.64 -22.50
N ALA A 73 11.92 -1.79 -22.97
CA ALA A 73 12.88 -2.74 -22.42
C ALA A 73 13.25 -2.41 -20.96
N ALA A 74 13.46 -1.13 -20.65
CA ALA A 74 13.71 -0.67 -19.29
C ALA A 74 12.51 -0.94 -18.37
N ALA A 75 11.28 -0.65 -18.83
CA ALA A 75 10.06 -0.89 -18.08
C ALA A 75 9.85 -2.39 -17.79
N LYS A 76 10.08 -3.25 -18.80
CA LYS A 76 10.03 -4.71 -18.62
C LYS A 76 11.04 -5.20 -17.58
N THR A 77 12.28 -4.72 -17.66
CA THR A 77 13.34 -5.12 -16.73
C THR A 77 13.01 -4.70 -15.31
N LYS A 78 12.51 -3.47 -15.13
CA LYS A 78 12.09 -2.96 -13.83
C LYS A 78 10.89 -3.73 -13.27
N LEU A 79 9.90 -4.04 -14.12
CA LEU A 79 8.72 -4.81 -13.72
C LEU A 79 9.11 -6.21 -13.23
N LEU A 80 9.95 -6.93 -13.98
CA LEU A 80 10.42 -8.26 -13.59
C LEU A 80 11.26 -8.21 -12.30
N GLY A 81 12.06 -7.16 -12.11
CA GLY A 81 12.80 -6.92 -10.86
C GLY A 81 11.89 -6.77 -9.65
N LEU A 82 10.85 -5.93 -9.75
CA LEU A 82 9.87 -5.72 -8.67
C LEU A 82 9.04 -6.99 -8.39
N ILE A 83 8.66 -7.73 -9.44
CA ILE A 83 7.96 -9.01 -9.28
C ILE A 83 8.81 -10.02 -8.51
N ALA A 84 10.12 -10.08 -8.81
CA ALA A 84 11.09 -10.93 -8.11
C ALA A 84 11.31 -10.50 -6.66
N GLU A 85 11.48 -9.20 -6.42
CA GLU A 85 11.68 -8.62 -5.09
C GLU A 85 10.48 -8.82 -4.16
N HIS A 86 9.26 -8.65 -4.69
CA HIS A 86 8.02 -8.77 -3.91
C HIS A 86 7.36 -10.16 -4.01
N HIS A 87 8.03 -11.11 -4.66
CA HIS A 87 7.55 -12.49 -4.82
C HIS A 87 6.09 -12.58 -5.37
N MET A 88 5.76 -11.77 -6.37
CA MET A 88 4.39 -11.62 -6.89
C MET A 88 4.01 -12.74 -7.87
N ALA A 89 4.04 -14.00 -7.43
CA ALA A 89 3.82 -15.17 -8.29
C ALA A 89 2.50 -15.11 -9.09
N PRO A 90 1.33 -14.87 -8.46
CA PRO A 90 0.05 -14.82 -9.19
C PRO A 90 0.01 -13.70 -10.23
N PHE A 91 0.59 -12.54 -9.90
CA PHE A 91 0.69 -11.43 -10.84
C PHE A 91 1.63 -11.74 -12.01
N TYR A 92 2.77 -12.40 -11.77
CA TYR A 92 3.70 -12.80 -12.82
C TYR A 92 3.05 -13.75 -13.83
N GLU A 93 2.28 -14.74 -13.37
CA GLU A 93 1.59 -15.67 -14.27
C GLU A 93 0.60 -14.95 -15.17
N ARG A 94 -0.16 -14.00 -14.60
CA ARG A 94 -1.09 -13.17 -15.37
C ARG A 94 -0.36 -12.34 -16.43
N VAL A 95 0.71 -11.64 -16.04
CA VAL A 95 1.50 -10.79 -16.95
C VAL A 95 2.14 -11.63 -18.06
N ALA A 96 2.74 -12.78 -17.71
CA ALA A 96 3.39 -13.66 -18.67
C ALA A 96 2.38 -14.25 -19.67
N ALA A 97 1.18 -14.62 -19.21
CA ALA A 97 0.11 -15.10 -20.07
C ALA A 97 -0.38 -14.02 -21.05
N GLU A 98 -0.54 -12.79 -20.57
CA GLU A 98 -1.07 -11.67 -21.37
C GLU A 98 -0.08 -11.17 -22.44
N PHE A 99 1.20 -11.03 -22.09
CA PHE A 99 2.23 -10.61 -23.06
C PHE A 99 2.87 -11.76 -23.83
N HIS A 100 2.40 -13.00 -23.62
CA HIS A 100 2.96 -14.22 -24.19
C HIS A 100 4.47 -14.36 -23.97
N TRP A 101 4.94 -13.99 -22.77
CA TRP A 101 6.35 -14.10 -22.41
C TRP A 101 6.71 -15.53 -22.00
N PRO A 102 7.96 -15.98 -22.26
CA PRO A 102 8.42 -17.25 -21.72
C PRO A 102 8.40 -17.18 -20.20
N VAL A 103 7.64 -18.10 -19.61
CA VAL A 103 7.54 -18.24 -18.16
C VAL A 103 8.82 -18.89 -17.66
N ASP A 104 9.57 -18.17 -16.82
CA ASP A 104 10.72 -18.73 -16.14
C ASP A 104 10.23 -19.62 -14.99
N THR A 105 10.32 -20.94 -15.18
CA THR A 105 9.87 -21.93 -14.19
C THR A 105 10.74 -21.93 -12.94
N ALA A 106 12.01 -21.52 -13.03
CA ALA A 106 12.89 -21.41 -11.86
C ALA A 106 12.52 -20.17 -11.03
N LEU A 107 12.26 -19.04 -11.68
CA LEU A 107 11.76 -17.83 -11.01
C LEU A 107 10.36 -18.05 -10.41
N LEU A 108 9.47 -18.76 -11.10
CA LEU A 108 8.19 -19.15 -10.53
C LEU A 108 8.35 -20.09 -9.34
N ALA A 109 9.30 -21.02 -9.36
CA ALA A 109 9.55 -21.90 -8.22
C ALA A 109 10.05 -21.10 -7.01
N THR A 110 10.94 -20.12 -7.21
CA THR A 110 11.38 -19.23 -6.12
C THR A 110 10.27 -18.34 -5.58
N MET A 111 9.23 -18.04 -6.37
CA MET A 111 8.05 -17.27 -5.95
C MET A 111 6.90 -18.12 -5.41
N LYS A 112 6.73 -19.37 -5.88
CA LYS A 112 5.64 -20.30 -5.52
C LYS A 112 6.00 -21.17 -4.31
N TYR A 113 7.13 -21.89 -4.31
CA TYR A 113 7.60 -22.77 -3.22
C TYR A 113 9.05 -23.28 -3.45
N PHE A 114 9.94 -23.02 -2.48
CA PHE A 114 11.18 -23.70 -2.01
C PHE A 114 12.17 -24.47 -2.93
N TYR A 115 13.47 -24.18 -2.69
CA TYR A 115 14.65 -25.08 -2.46
C TYR A 115 15.87 -24.90 -3.42
N PRO A 116 17.16 -24.86 -2.96
CA PRO A 116 17.80 -25.50 -1.77
C PRO A 116 18.07 -24.64 -0.51
N PRO A 117 18.45 -25.29 0.63
CA PRO A 117 18.25 -24.79 1.98
C PRO A 117 19.46 -23.99 2.45
N GLN A 118 19.35 -22.68 2.41
CA GLN A 118 20.01 -21.80 3.35
C GLN A 118 19.44 -20.41 3.08
N GLN A 119 18.48 -20.02 3.93
CA GLN A 119 18.00 -18.64 4.10
C GLN A 119 17.22 -18.04 2.91
N THR A 120 15.92 -18.29 2.83
CA THR A 120 14.85 -17.26 2.70
C THR A 120 13.48 -17.95 2.58
N GLN A 121 12.61 -17.66 3.56
CA GLN A 121 11.40 -18.39 3.93
C GLN A 121 10.31 -17.33 4.21
N HIS A 122 9.58 -16.87 3.18
CA HIS A 122 8.73 -15.68 3.35
C HIS A 122 7.24 -15.91 3.06
N ASN A 123 6.76 -16.09 1.83
CA ASN A 123 5.31 -16.01 1.58
C ASN A 123 4.46 -17.18 2.12
N GLU A 124 4.93 -18.41 1.95
CA GLU A 124 4.23 -19.64 2.34
C GLU A 124 4.27 -19.90 3.84
N ASP A 125 5.44 -19.62 4.45
CA ASP A 125 5.60 -19.67 5.89
C ASP A 125 4.80 -18.54 6.56
N GLU A 126 4.71 -17.36 5.95
CA GLU A 126 3.84 -16.28 6.43
C GLU A 126 2.36 -16.61 6.25
N LEU A 127 1.93 -17.20 5.12
CA LEU A 127 0.55 -17.66 4.95
C LEU A 127 0.20 -18.78 5.94
N THR A 128 1.05 -19.79 6.07
CA THR A 128 0.85 -20.90 7.01
C THR A 128 0.86 -20.42 8.45
N LYS A 129 1.72 -19.45 8.77
CA LYS A 129 1.73 -18.79 10.08
C LYS A 129 0.45 -17.99 10.31
N LEU A 130 -0.02 -17.24 9.32
CA LEU A 130 -1.28 -16.48 9.40
C LEU A 130 -2.49 -17.41 9.49
N ASP A 131 -2.50 -18.53 8.78
CA ASP A 131 -3.55 -19.54 8.85
C ASP A 131 -3.53 -20.27 10.20
N GLY A 132 -2.34 -20.56 10.74
CA GLY A 132 -2.18 -21.08 12.09
C GLY A 132 -2.61 -20.08 13.17
N GLN A 133 -2.28 -18.79 13.00
CA GLN A 133 -2.74 -17.71 13.87
C GLN A 133 -4.25 -17.54 13.78
N LEU A 134 -4.85 -17.67 12.59
CA LEU A 134 -6.29 -17.61 12.40
C LEU A 134 -6.99 -18.78 13.07
N ALA A 135 -6.49 -20.01 12.89
CA ALA A 135 -7.05 -21.19 13.54
C ALA A 135 -6.94 -21.11 15.07
N ASP A 136 -5.81 -20.64 15.60
CA ASP A 136 -5.64 -20.40 17.03
C ASP A 136 -6.57 -19.28 17.53
N ALA A 137 -6.72 -18.21 16.75
CA ALA A 137 -7.60 -17.10 17.10
C ALA A 137 -9.07 -17.50 17.13
N GLU A 138 -9.52 -18.30 16.16
CA GLU A 138 -10.90 -18.82 16.10
C GLU A 138 -11.19 -19.85 17.21
N ALA A 139 -10.19 -20.65 17.60
CA ALA A 139 -10.37 -21.67 18.64
C ALA A 139 -10.23 -21.11 20.06
N ASN A 140 -9.30 -20.18 20.28
CA ASN A 140 -8.80 -19.82 21.61
C ASN A 140 -8.85 -18.31 21.93
N LEU A 141 -9.03 -17.42 20.96
CA LEU A 141 -8.97 -15.96 21.16
C LEU A 141 -10.33 -15.29 20.85
N GLY A 142 -10.31 -13.96 20.69
CA GLY A 142 -11.51 -13.15 20.47
C GLY A 142 -11.65 -12.65 19.03
N ASP A 143 -12.75 -11.95 18.77
CA ASP A 143 -13.08 -11.39 17.45
C ASP A 143 -12.04 -10.38 16.93
N ILE A 144 -11.28 -9.74 17.82
CA ILE A 144 -10.25 -8.75 17.46
C ILE A 144 -9.03 -9.46 16.85
N GLU A 145 -8.55 -10.53 17.47
CA GLU A 145 -7.41 -11.28 16.96
C GLU A 145 -7.74 -11.98 15.64
N VAL A 146 -8.99 -12.46 15.49
CA VAL A 146 -9.49 -13.02 14.22
C VAL A 146 -9.50 -11.94 13.12
N LEU A 147 -9.94 -10.72 13.44
CA LEU A 147 -9.90 -9.60 12.50
C LEU A 147 -8.47 -9.26 12.07
N GLU A 148 -7.52 -9.16 13.00
CA GLU A 148 -6.11 -8.87 12.69
C GLU A 148 -5.51 -9.95 11.78
N ALA A 149 -5.83 -11.23 12.00
CA ALA A 149 -5.39 -12.32 11.14
C ALA A 149 -5.94 -12.19 9.71
N HIS A 150 -7.23 -11.85 9.56
CA HIS A 150 -7.81 -11.59 8.23
C HIS A 150 -7.19 -10.39 7.52
N LEU A 151 -6.93 -9.31 8.25
CA LEU A 151 -6.27 -8.12 7.72
C LEU A 151 -4.83 -8.40 7.29
N GLY A 152 -4.09 -9.20 8.08
CA GLY A 152 -2.75 -9.68 7.73
C GLY A 152 -2.75 -10.55 6.47
N ARG A 153 -3.72 -11.45 6.31
CA ARG A 153 -3.90 -12.23 5.07
C ARG A 153 -4.23 -11.34 3.88
N ALA A 154 -5.15 -10.38 4.03
CA ALA A 154 -5.50 -9.45 2.97
C ALA A 154 -4.29 -8.61 2.51
N ARG A 155 -3.42 -8.20 3.45
CA ARG A 155 -2.14 -7.53 3.15
C ARG A 155 -1.24 -8.40 2.27
N LEU A 156 -1.02 -9.66 2.67
CA LEU A 156 -0.14 -10.56 1.91
C LEU A 156 -0.72 -10.89 0.53
N TYR A 157 -2.03 -11.13 0.43
CA TYR A 157 -2.69 -11.32 -0.86
C TYR A 157 -2.60 -10.07 -1.76
N SER A 158 -2.61 -8.87 -1.17
CA SER A 158 -2.43 -7.61 -1.89
C SER A 158 -1.00 -7.43 -2.39
N LEU A 159 -0.01 -7.87 -1.60
CA LEU A 159 1.40 -7.85 -1.99
C LEU A 159 1.66 -8.76 -3.18
N ILE A 160 1.14 -10.01 -3.16
CA ILE A 160 1.35 -10.96 -4.26
C ILE A 160 0.51 -10.65 -5.51
N GLY A 161 -0.49 -9.76 -5.38
CA GLY A 161 -1.39 -9.37 -6.47
C GLY A 161 -2.51 -10.36 -6.75
N ASP A 162 -3.01 -11.08 -5.73
CA ASP A 162 -4.17 -11.99 -5.86
C ASP A 162 -5.47 -11.25 -5.51
N LYS A 163 -6.10 -10.66 -6.53
CA LYS A 163 -7.29 -9.81 -6.37
C LYS A 163 -8.44 -10.52 -5.65
N ASP A 164 -8.75 -11.75 -6.02
CA ASP A 164 -9.96 -12.42 -5.56
C ASP A 164 -9.86 -12.81 -4.08
N LYS A 165 -8.69 -13.32 -3.66
CA LYS A 165 -8.43 -13.63 -2.24
C LYS A 165 -8.39 -12.39 -1.36
N VAL A 166 -7.93 -11.25 -1.89
CA VAL A 166 -7.99 -9.97 -1.16
C VAL A 166 -9.44 -9.59 -0.87
N LEU A 167 -10.31 -9.66 -1.88
CA LEU A 167 -11.72 -9.30 -1.72
C LEU A 167 -12.44 -10.24 -0.75
N GLU A 168 -12.14 -11.54 -0.80
CA GLU A 168 -12.67 -12.53 0.15
C GLU A 168 -12.21 -12.25 1.58
N ALA A 169 -10.91 -12.02 1.79
CA ALA A 169 -10.36 -11.72 3.10
C ALA A 169 -10.97 -10.45 3.72
N PHE A 170 -11.14 -9.38 2.92
CA PHE A 170 -11.80 -8.16 3.40
C PHE A 170 -13.30 -8.32 3.59
N HIS A 171 -13.98 -9.15 2.80
CA HIS A 171 -15.39 -9.45 3.03
C HIS A 171 -15.61 -10.08 4.41
N THR A 172 -14.77 -11.07 4.75
CA THR A 172 -14.81 -11.73 6.05
C THR A 172 -14.42 -10.76 7.18
N ALA A 173 -13.40 -9.91 6.98
CA ALA A 173 -13.01 -8.89 7.95
C ALA A 173 -14.14 -7.88 8.24
N LEU A 174 -14.88 -7.44 7.22
CA LEU A 174 -16.00 -6.50 7.39
C LEU A 174 -17.21 -7.11 8.09
N ALA A 175 -17.36 -8.43 8.08
CA ALA A 175 -18.42 -9.14 8.81
C ALA A 175 -18.14 -9.18 10.32
N LYS A 176 -16.89 -8.99 10.75
CA LYS A 176 -16.50 -8.95 12.15
C LYS A 176 -16.73 -7.55 12.76
N PRO A 177 -16.90 -7.45 14.09
CA PRO A 177 -17.00 -6.16 14.77
C PRO A 177 -15.76 -5.29 14.49
N THR A 178 -15.96 -4.17 13.80
CA THR A 178 -14.90 -3.25 13.37
C THR A 178 -15.31 -1.80 13.62
N SER A 179 -14.34 -0.94 13.93
CA SER A 179 -14.58 0.50 14.04
C SER A 179 -14.88 1.14 12.68
N VAL A 180 -15.52 2.31 12.67
CA VAL A 180 -15.79 3.07 11.42
C VAL A 180 -14.49 3.37 10.67
N ASN A 181 -13.42 3.74 11.38
CA ASN A 181 -12.12 4.05 10.78
C ASN A 181 -11.46 2.82 10.15
N GLN A 182 -11.54 1.65 10.80
CA GLN A 182 -11.05 0.39 10.22
C GLN A 182 -11.85 0.01 8.96
N LYS A 183 -13.18 0.18 8.99
CA LYS A 183 -14.01 -0.04 7.80
C LYS A 183 -13.58 0.88 6.65
N ILE A 184 -13.31 2.16 6.91
CA ILE A 184 -12.84 3.11 5.89
C ILE A 184 -11.51 2.65 5.29
N ILE A 185 -10.55 2.21 6.11
CA ILE A 185 -9.25 1.71 5.62
C ILE A 185 -9.45 0.51 4.70
N ILE A 186 -10.29 -0.45 5.10
CA ILE A 186 -10.62 -1.61 4.26
C ILE A 186 -11.22 -1.15 2.93
N GLN A 187 -12.15 -0.18 2.93
CA GLN A 187 -12.71 0.34 1.68
C GLN A 187 -11.66 1.03 0.81
N LEU A 188 -10.81 1.89 1.39
CA LEU A 188 -9.73 2.58 0.66
C LEU A 188 -8.74 1.59 0.05
N HIS A 189 -8.46 0.48 0.75
CA HIS A 189 -7.59 -0.58 0.25
C HIS A 189 -8.22 -1.32 -0.94
N ILE A 190 -9.50 -1.69 -0.84
CA ILE A 190 -10.23 -2.32 -1.96
C ILE A 190 -10.25 -1.39 -3.18
N ILE A 191 -10.45 -0.08 -2.96
CA ILE A 191 -10.37 0.94 -4.02
C ILE A 191 -8.97 0.93 -4.66
N ARG A 192 -7.90 0.90 -3.85
CA ARG A 192 -6.51 0.85 -4.36
C ARG A 192 -6.25 -0.39 -5.21
N VAL A 193 -6.70 -1.56 -4.75
CA VAL A 193 -6.61 -2.81 -5.52
C VAL A 193 -7.42 -2.72 -6.82
N GLY A 194 -8.62 -2.11 -6.77
CA GLY A 194 -9.41 -1.85 -7.97
C GLY A 194 -8.69 -0.95 -8.97
N LEU A 195 -8.04 0.12 -8.51
CA LEU A 195 -7.22 1.00 -9.35
C LEU A 195 -6.00 0.26 -9.93
N PHE A 196 -5.33 -0.57 -9.13
CA PHE A 196 -4.18 -1.38 -9.58
C PHE A 196 -4.53 -2.30 -10.75
N PHE A 197 -5.69 -2.95 -10.70
CA PHE A 197 -6.20 -3.82 -11.76
C PHE A 197 -7.09 -3.10 -12.81
N SER A 198 -7.22 -1.77 -12.72
CA SER A 198 -8.09 -0.97 -13.59
C SER A 198 -9.57 -1.43 -13.63
N ASP A 199 -10.10 -1.96 -12.53
CA ASP A 199 -11.51 -2.35 -12.39
C ASP A 199 -12.36 -1.17 -11.91
N LEU A 200 -12.83 -0.35 -12.84
CA LEU A 200 -13.62 0.85 -12.56
C LEU A 200 -14.97 0.57 -11.87
N PRO A 201 -15.75 -0.46 -12.26
CA PRO A 201 -17.00 -0.80 -11.55
C PRO A 201 -16.79 -1.13 -10.06
N LEU A 202 -15.73 -1.88 -9.75
CA LEU A 202 -15.37 -2.18 -8.36
C LEU A 202 -15.04 -0.89 -7.60
N VAL A 203 -14.19 -0.05 -8.18
CA VAL A 203 -13.77 1.22 -7.58
C VAL A 203 -14.96 2.13 -7.29
N GLU A 204 -15.88 2.31 -8.24
CA GLU A 204 -17.07 3.16 -8.08
C GLU A 204 -17.94 2.68 -6.91
N THR A 205 -18.16 1.37 -6.82
CA THR A 205 -18.99 0.77 -5.77
C THR A 205 -18.39 1.01 -4.39
N HIS A 206 -17.08 0.86 -4.26
CA HIS A 206 -16.39 1.02 -2.98
C HIS A 206 -16.16 2.49 -2.59
N ILE A 207 -16.02 3.42 -3.55
CA ILE A 207 -16.01 4.86 -3.29
C ILE A 207 -17.34 5.30 -2.65
N LYS A 208 -18.48 4.83 -3.17
CA LYS A 208 -19.80 5.14 -2.60
C LYS A 208 -19.92 4.66 -1.15
N LYS A 209 -19.45 3.44 -0.87
CA LYS A 209 -19.42 2.88 0.50
C LYS A 209 -18.50 3.69 1.42
N ALA A 210 -17.30 4.03 0.96
CA ALA A 210 -16.34 4.81 1.73
C ALA A 210 -16.88 6.22 2.07
N ARG A 211 -17.62 6.85 1.15
CA ARG A 211 -18.22 8.17 1.36
C ARG A 211 -19.24 8.15 2.51
N VAL A 212 -20.12 7.15 2.53
CA VAL A 212 -21.09 6.95 3.62
C VAL A 212 -20.38 6.80 4.96
N LEU A 213 -19.35 5.95 5.03
CA LEU A 213 -18.59 5.74 6.27
C LEU A 213 -17.85 7.01 6.74
N ILE A 214 -17.37 7.84 5.81
CA ILE A 214 -16.71 9.10 6.15
C ILE A 214 -17.70 10.11 6.72
N ASP A 215 -18.93 10.13 6.22
CA ASP A 215 -20.00 10.98 6.74
C ASP A 215 -20.51 10.50 8.11
N GLU A 216 -20.46 9.20 8.39
CA GLU A 216 -20.82 8.59 9.68
C GLU A 216 -19.81 8.88 10.81
N GLY A 217 -18.54 9.11 10.48
CA GLY A 217 -17.53 9.40 11.50
C GLY A 217 -16.07 9.25 11.07
N GLY A 218 -15.76 9.43 9.79
CA GLY A 218 -14.37 9.37 9.31
C GLY A 218 -13.54 10.55 9.81
N ASP A 219 -12.31 10.26 10.23
CA ASP A 219 -11.36 11.29 10.60
C ASP A 219 -10.94 12.15 9.40
N TRP A 220 -10.32 13.30 9.71
CA TRP A 220 -9.97 14.30 8.71
C TRP A 220 -8.96 13.77 7.67
N ASP A 221 -7.99 12.94 8.08
CA ASP A 221 -7.00 12.38 7.17
C ASP A 221 -7.63 11.42 6.16
N ARG A 222 -8.44 10.44 6.61
CA ARG A 222 -9.11 9.49 5.71
C ARG A 222 -10.06 10.18 4.74
N ARG A 223 -10.71 11.29 5.15
CA ARG A 223 -11.51 12.14 4.25
C ARG A 223 -10.68 12.75 3.13
N ASN A 224 -9.48 13.25 3.44
CA ASN A 224 -8.60 13.81 2.43
C ASN A 224 -8.06 12.73 1.49
N ARG A 225 -7.70 11.56 2.01
CA ARG A 225 -7.30 10.43 1.17
C ARG A 225 -8.41 10.06 0.19
N LEU A 226 -9.65 9.90 0.65
CA LEU A 226 -10.78 9.55 -0.23
C LEU A 226 -10.91 10.52 -1.41
N LYS A 227 -10.71 11.82 -1.21
CA LYS A 227 -10.76 12.80 -2.32
C LYS A 227 -9.74 12.51 -3.41
N VAL A 228 -8.52 12.10 -3.03
CA VAL A 228 -7.47 11.75 -4.00
C VAL A 228 -7.83 10.46 -4.73
N TYR A 229 -8.30 9.43 -4.03
CA TYR A 229 -8.76 8.18 -4.65
C TYR A 229 -9.94 8.41 -5.61
N GLU A 230 -10.94 9.21 -5.20
CA GLU A 230 -12.07 9.60 -6.05
C GLU A 230 -11.60 10.43 -7.25
N GLY A 231 -10.64 11.33 -7.07
CA GLY A 231 -10.01 12.09 -8.15
C GLY A 231 -9.35 11.20 -9.20
N CYS A 232 -8.61 10.17 -8.78
CA CYS A 232 -8.01 9.18 -9.68
C CYS A 232 -9.05 8.38 -10.46
N TYR A 233 -10.09 7.89 -9.77
CA TYR A 233 -11.20 7.20 -10.42
C TYR A 233 -11.89 8.08 -11.48
N LEU A 234 -12.20 9.34 -11.13
CA LEU A 234 -12.85 10.28 -12.05
C LEU A 234 -11.96 10.62 -13.26
N LEU A 235 -10.64 10.65 -13.09
CA LEU A 235 -9.70 10.80 -14.19
C LEU A 235 -9.81 9.62 -15.18
N MET A 236 -9.86 8.38 -14.67
CA MET A 236 -10.05 7.18 -15.49
C MET A 236 -11.45 7.13 -16.13
N ALA A 237 -12.48 7.61 -15.43
CA ALA A 237 -13.85 7.74 -15.92
C ALA A 237 -14.07 8.95 -16.84
N ARG A 238 -13.02 9.74 -17.12
CA ARG A 238 -13.02 10.93 -18.00
C ARG A 238 -13.89 12.12 -17.51
N ASP A 239 -14.20 12.19 -16.22
CA ASP A 239 -14.84 13.36 -15.60
C ASP A 239 -13.78 14.33 -15.05
N PHE A 240 -13.14 15.07 -15.96
CA PHE A 240 -12.04 15.98 -15.62
C PHE A 240 -12.49 17.16 -14.76
N LYS A 241 -13.77 17.55 -14.83
CA LYS A 241 -14.28 18.71 -14.08
C LYS A 241 -14.36 18.42 -12.59
N LYS A 242 -14.91 17.27 -12.22
CA LYS A 242 -14.94 16.86 -10.82
C LYS A 242 -13.56 16.48 -10.31
N ALA A 243 -12.77 15.76 -11.11
CA ALA A 243 -11.40 15.39 -10.75
C ALA A 243 -10.54 16.62 -10.43
N SER A 244 -10.62 17.66 -11.27
CA SER A 244 -9.93 18.94 -11.08
C SER A 244 -10.28 19.58 -9.73
N SER A 245 -11.56 19.67 -9.37
CA SER A 245 -11.96 20.23 -8.07
C SER A 245 -11.38 19.44 -6.90
N LEU A 246 -11.45 18.11 -6.94
CA LEU A 246 -10.97 17.25 -5.85
C LEU A 246 -9.45 17.32 -5.68
N PHE A 247 -8.69 17.33 -6.78
CA PHE A 247 -7.23 17.47 -6.72
C PHE A 247 -6.82 18.85 -6.21
N GLN A 248 -7.50 19.92 -6.64
CA GLN A 248 -7.22 21.28 -6.15
C GLN A 248 -7.42 21.38 -4.64
N ASP A 249 -8.51 20.81 -4.12
CA ASP A 249 -8.81 20.79 -2.68
C ASP A 249 -7.82 19.95 -1.87
N SER A 250 -7.14 18.99 -2.51
CA SER A 250 -6.22 18.06 -1.86
C SER A 250 -4.76 18.52 -1.90
N VAL A 251 -4.43 19.61 -2.62
CA VAL A 251 -3.03 20.07 -2.78
C VAL A 251 -2.38 20.45 -1.47
N ALA A 252 -3.06 21.23 -0.63
CA ALA A 252 -2.49 21.72 0.63
C ALA A 252 -2.43 20.66 1.73
N THR A 253 -3.12 19.53 1.56
CA THR A 253 -3.38 18.53 2.61
C THR A 253 -3.15 17.12 2.11
N PHE A 254 -2.21 16.95 1.17
CA PHE A 254 -1.93 15.68 0.54
C PHE A 254 -1.25 14.70 1.50
N THR A 255 -1.87 13.55 1.72
CA THR A 255 -1.35 12.47 2.58
C THR A 255 -1.37 11.09 1.92
N SER A 256 -1.82 10.99 0.66
CA SER A 256 -1.97 9.73 -0.07
C SER A 256 -0.69 9.27 -0.79
N THR A 257 0.42 9.16 -0.06
CA THR A 257 1.73 8.78 -0.62
C THR A 257 1.77 7.36 -1.18
N GLU A 258 0.83 6.51 -0.75
CA GLU A 258 0.69 5.15 -1.24
C GLU A 258 0.16 5.05 -2.67
N LEU A 259 -0.57 6.07 -3.14
CA LEU A 259 -1.19 6.06 -4.46
C LEU A 259 -0.26 6.66 -5.50
N MET A 260 0.37 7.80 -5.16
CA MET A 260 1.30 8.50 -6.03
C MET A 260 2.20 9.45 -5.23
N SER A 261 3.29 9.89 -5.87
CA SER A 261 4.14 10.95 -5.31
C SER A 261 3.44 12.31 -5.35
N TYR A 262 3.80 13.21 -4.43
CA TYR A 262 3.28 14.58 -4.43
C TYR A 262 3.50 15.32 -5.77
N PRO A 263 4.70 15.27 -6.41
CA PRO A 263 4.89 15.84 -7.75
C PRO A 263 3.92 15.29 -8.80
N THR A 264 3.63 13.98 -8.78
CA THR A 264 2.67 13.35 -9.69
C THR A 264 1.25 13.87 -9.45
N MET A 265 0.86 14.05 -8.18
CA MET A 265 -0.45 14.61 -7.85
C MET A 265 -0.59 16.05 -8.36
N ILE A 266 0.42 16.90 -8.17
CA ILE A 266 0.42 18.27 -8.69
C ILE A 266 0.34 18.28 -10.22
N PHE A 267 1.05 17.38 -10.89
CA PHE A 267 0.97 17.23 -12.34
C PHE A 267 -0.47 16.93 -12.80
N TYR A 268 -1.15 15.97 -12.15
CA TYR A 268 -2.55 15.67 -12.47
C TYR A 268 -3.50 16.82 -12.11
N ALA A 269 -3.27 17.51 -10.99
CA ALA A 269 -4.04 18.69 -10.61
C ALA A 269 -3.93 19.80 -11.67
N VAL A 270 -2.73 20.07 -12.19
CA VAL A 270 -2.50 21.07 -13.22
C VAL A 270 -3.16 20.67 -14.55
N ILE A 271 -2.97 19.43 -15.00
CA ILE A 271 -3.55 18.97 -16.28
C ILE A 271 -5.07 18.99 -16.24
N THR A 272 -5.67 18.43 -15.20
CA THR A 272 -7.13 18.44 -15.05
C THR A 272 -7.68 19.86 -14.95
N SER A 273 -6.97 20.76 -14.26
CA SER A 273 -7.32 22.19 -14.18
C SER A 273 -7.30 22.87 -15.54
N VAL A 274 -6.27 22.62 -16.36
CA VAL A 274 -6.16 23.19 -17.71
C VAL A 274 -7.32 22.72 -18.61
N LEU A 275 -7.72 21.45 -18.48
CA LEU A 275 -8.80 20.88 -19.29
C LEU A 275 -10.20 21.33 -18.83
N SER A 276 -10.40 21.56 -17.53
CA SER A 276 -11.73 21.82 -16.96
C SER A 276 -12.08 23.29 -16.77
N THR A 277 -11.07 24.17 -16.69
CA THR A 277 -11.22 25.50 -16.11
C THR A 277 -11.11 26.58 -17.18
N SER A 278 -11.90 27.65 -17.05
CA SER A 278 -11.82 28.79 -17.97
C SER A 278 -10.47 29.52 -17.83
N ARG A 279 -9.99 30.17 -18.90
CA ARG A 279 -8.72 30.91 -18.89
C ARG A 279 -8.61 31.93 -17.73
N VAL A 280 -9.72 32.55 -17.34
CA VAL A 280 -9.78 33.55 -16.27
C VAL A 280 -9.59 32.90 -14.90
N GLU A 281 -10.28 31.80 -14.64
CA GLU A 281 -10.15 31.04 -13.39
C GLU A 281 -8.78 30.34 -13.30
N LEU A 282 -8.26 29.86 -14.42
CA LEU A 282 -6.95 29.25 -14.51
C LEU A 282 -5.86 30.24 -14.10
N LYS A 283 -5.93 31.51 -14.54
CA LYS A 283 -4.97 32.54 -14.13
C LYS A 283 -4.98 32.80 -12.61
N LYS A 284 -6.14 32.68 -11.96
CA LYS A 284 -6.25 32.85 -10.51
C LYS A 284 -5.66 31.64 -9.76
N LYS A 285 -5.92 30.43 -10.25
CA LYS A 285 -5.55 29.17 -9.58
C LYS A 285 -4.13 28.70 -9.89
N VAL A 286 -3.68 28.79 -11.14
CA VAL A 286 -2.33 28.35 -11.59
C VAL A 286 -1.21 29.24 -11.09
N ASN A 287 -1.46 30.54 -10.88
CA ASN A 287 -0.44 31.41 -10.29
C ASN A 287 -0.11 31.03 -8.83
N ILE A 288 -1.04 30.33 -8.15
CA ILE A 288 -0.80 29.72 -6.84
C ILE A 288 0.06 28.46 -7.00
N TYR A 289 -0.26 27.58 -7.97
CA TYR A 289 0.50 26.35 -8.23
C TYR A 289 1.95 26.62 -8.71
N ILE A 290 2.18 27.63 -9.56
CA ILE A 290 3.52 28.02 -10.02
C ILE A 290 4.36 28.56 -8.86
N ASN A 291 3.78 29.36 -7.96
CA ASN A 291 4.50 29.81 -6.76
C ASN A 291 4.87 28.64 -5.85
N ILE A 292 3.99 27.64 -5.69
CA ILE A 292 4.29 26.43 -4.92
C ILE A 292 5.43 25.63 -5.58
N PHE A 293 5.45 25.50 -6.91
CA PHE A 293 6.51 24.78 -7.65
C PHE A 293 7.87 25.49 -7.65
N ILE A 294 7.90 26.81 -7.43
CA ILE A 294 9.14 27.60 -7.33
C ILE A 294 9.65 27.67 -5.88
N THR A 295 8.78 27.44 -4.89
CA THR A 295 9.11 27.57 -3.46
C THR A 295 9.57 26.25 -2.82
N PHE A 296 9.32 25.11 -3.47
CA PHE A 296 9.82 23.78 -3.09
C PHE A 296 10.85 23.29 -4.12
#